data_AF-A0A5C7QUX9-F1
#
_entry.id   AF-A0A5C7QUX9-F1
#
_cell.length_a   1.000
_cell.length_b   1.000
_cell.length_c   1.000
_cell.angle_alpha   90.00
_cell.angle_beta   90.00
_cell.angle_gamma   90.00
#
_symmetry.space_group_name_H-M   'P 1'
#
loop_
_entity.id
_entity.type
_entity.pdbx_description
1 polymer ?
#
loop_
_entity_poly.entity_id
_entity_poly.type
_entity_poly.pdbx_seq_one_letter_code
_entity_poly.pdbx_strand_id
1 'polypeptide(L)'
;MEIKIPSIQEQQRFIFEQATREAIRQLEENLNAPVVQDLAIDESQYSNEHLLPESRWKPPHADVAYAYIEQLKRHSDHKTDKAVAEFLGLRGNNAERRLRAYREGSESPPYGVWRRLLVATGRVPQEIIPVIAFMR
;
A
#
# COMPACT_ATOMS: atom_id res chain seq x y z
N MET A 1 -29.83 39.41 -0.94
CA MET A 1 -29.79 37.95 -0.74
C MET A 1 -28.47 37.68 -0.03
N GLU A 2 -28.50 37.35 1.26
CA GLU A 2 -27.28 37.06 2.03
C GLU A 2 -26.89 35.61 1.80
N ILE A 3 -25.70 35.38 1.23
CA ILE A 3 -25.12 34.06 1.09
C ILE A 3 -24.49 33.72 2.44
N LYS A 4 -25.09 32.78 3.19
CA LYS A 4 -24.48 32.24 4.40
C LYS A 4 -23.33 31.31 4.01
N ILE A 5 -22.10 31.79 4.17
CA ILE A 5 -20.90 30.99 3.95
C ILE A 5 -20.62 30.19 5.23
N PRO A 6 -20.43 28.86 5.15
CA PRO A 6 -20.05 28.05 6.30
C PRO A 6 -18.70 28.51 6.89
N SER A 7 -18.53 28.35 8.19
CA SER A 7 -17.26 28.57 8.86
C SER A 7 -16.16 27.65 8.31
N ILE A 8 -14.89 28.03 8.48
CA ILE A 8 -13.74 27.20 8.08
C ILE A 8 -13.82 25.79 8.70
N GLN A 9 -14.32 25.71 9.93
CA GLN A 9 -14.48 24.45 10.66
C GLN A 9 -15.52 23.53 10.02
N GLU A 10 -16.63 24.09 9.55
CA GLU A 10 -17.67 23.36 8.83
C GLU A 10 -17.17 22.92 7.45
N GLN A 11 -16.41 23.78 6.75
CA GLN A 11 -15.78 23.42 5.47
C GLN A 11 -14.77 22.28 5.63
N GLN A 12 -13.91 22.33 6.65
CA GLN A 12 -12.98 21.24 6.96
C GLN A 12 -13.73 19.95 7.25
N ARG A 13 -14.78 20.00 8.08
CA ARG A 13 -15.60 18.83 8.39
C ARG A 13 -16.22 18.23 7.13
N PHE A 14 -16.72 19.08 6.23
CA PHE A 14 -17.27 18.65 4.95
C PHE A 14 -16.22 17.94 4.09
N ILE A 15 -14.98 18.44 4.02
CA ILE A 15 -13.88 17.79 3.29
C ILE A 15 -13.62 16.38 3.84
N PHE A 16 -13.55 16.22 5.16
CA PHE A 16 -13.36 14.90 5.79
C PHE A 16 -14.51 13.94 5.49
N GLU A 17 -15.74 14.43 5.44
CA GLU A 17 -16.90 13.62 5.07
C GLU A 17 -16.84 13.16 3.61
N GLN A 18 -16.50 14.05 2.67
CA GLN A 18 -16.36 13.68 1.27
C GLN A 18 -15.20 12.69 1.06
N ALA A 19 -14.05 12.92 1.70
CA ALA A 19 -12.92 12.00 1.63
C ALA A 19 -13.25 10.62 2.20
N THR A 20 -14.02 10.56 3.30
CA THR A 20 -14.49 9.29 3.87
C THR A 20 -15.42 8.54 2.91
N ARG A 21 -16.36 9.23 2.27
CA ARG A 21 -17.28 8.62 1.29
C ARG A 21 -16.52 8.07 0.08
N GLU A 22 -15.55 8.82 -0.41
CA GLU A 22 -14.70 8.37 -1.51
C GLU A 22 -13.86 7.15 -1.13
N ALA A 23 -13.32 7.13 0.09
CA ALA A 23 -12.59 5.97 0.60
C ALA A 23 -13.50 4.73 0.69
N ILE A 24 -14.75 4.87 1.16
CA ILE A 24 -15.72 3.77 1.19
C ILE A 24 -15.97 3.23 -0.22
N ARG A 25 -16.21 4.12 -1.20
CA ARG A 25 -16.40 3.73 -2.60
C ARG A 25 -15.21 2.93 -3.13
N GLN A 26 -13.99 3.41 -2.88
CA GLN A 26 -12.77 2.70 -3.29
C GLN A 26 -12.63 1.32 -2.61
N LEU A 27 -13.00 1.21 -1.34
CA LEU A 27 -12.98 -0.07 -0.60
C LEU A 27 -13.95 -1.08 -1.20
N GLU A 28 -15.14 -0.64 -1.61
CA GLU A 28 -16.11 -1.47 -2.32
C GLU A 28 -15.62 -1.85 -3.72
N GLU A 29 -15.00 -0.92 -4.45
CA GLU A 29 -14.39 -1.19 -5.76
C GLU A 29 -13.28 -2.26 -5.66
N ASN A 30 -12.49 -2.24 -4.59
CA ASN A 30 -11.43 -3.23 -4.36
C ASN A 30 -11.96 -4.67 -4.25
N LEU A 31 -13.21 -4.88 -3.85
CA LEU A 31 -13.82 -6.22 -3.81
C LEU A 31 -14.03 -6.81 -5.21
N ASN A 32 -14.06 -5.97 -6.23
CA ASN A 32 -14.18 -6.37 -7.63
C ASN A 32 -12.81 -6.50 -8.33
N ALA A 33 -11.70 -6.38 -7.59
CA ALA A 33 -10.37 -6.55 -8.16
C ALA A 33 -10.20 -7.96 -8.74
N PRO A 34 -9.54 -8.10 -9.91
CA PRO A 34 -9.35 -9.39 -10.53
C PRO A 34 -8.42 -10.28 -9.70
N VAL A 35 -8.71 -11.59 -9.70
CA VAL A 35 -7.84 -12.60 -9.09
C VAL A 35 -6.71 -12.95 -10.05
N VAL A 36 -5.46 -12.88 -9.57
CA VAL A 36 -4.24 -13.18 -10.34
C VAL A 36 -3.46 -14.30 -9.67
N GLN A 37 -3.16 -15.38 -10.40
CA GLN A 37 -2.51 -16.60 -9.89
C GLN A 37 -1.27 -17.00 -10.72
N ASP A 38 -0.39 -16.04 -11.00
CA ASP A 38 0.82 -16.23 -11.82
C ASP A 38 2.13 -16.02 -11.05
N LEU A 39 2.11 -16.27 -9.73
CA LEU A 39 3.30 -16.07 -8.90
C LEU A 39 4.40 -17.05 -9.30
N ALA A 40 5.63 -16.56 -9.45
CA ALA A 40 6.75 -17.33 -9.99
C ALA A 40 7.42 -18.28 -8.96
N ILE A 41 6.91 -18.33 -7.74
CA ILE A 41 7.47 -19.10 -6.61
C ILE A 41 6.37 -19.86 -5.87
N ASP A 42 6.75 -20.94 -5.19
CA ASP A 42 5.91 -21.62 -4.20
C ASP A 42 6.07 -20.94 -2.83
N GLU A 43 5.06 -20.18 -2.40
CA GLU A 43 5.10 -19.41 -1.16
C GLU A 43 5.16 -20.30 0.09
N SER A 44 4.70 -21.56 0.00
CA SER A 44 4.68 -22.48 1.13
C SER A 44 6.09 -22.84 1.62
N GLN A 45 7.11 -22.58 0.79
CA GLN A 45 8.52 -22.79 1.13
C GLN A 45 9.11 -21.65 1.97
N TYR A 46 8.37 -20.55 2.18
CA TYR A 46 8.84 -19.37 2.88
C TYR A 46 7.99 -19.06 4.13
N SER A 47 8.57 -18.33 5.09
CA SER A 47 7.83 -17.83 6.25
C SER A 47 6.75 -16.84 5.82
N ASN A 48 5.55 -16.94 6.40
CA ASN A 48 4.45 -16.00 6.21
C ASN A 48 4.46 -14.82 7.20
N GLU A 49 5.48 -14.70 8.06
CA GLU A 49 5.58 -13.61 9.05
C GLU A 49 5.58 -12.21 8.41
N HIS A 50 6.00 -12.12 7.15
CA HIS A 50 5.98 -10.88 6.37
C HIS A 50 4.57 -10.37 6.03
N LEU A 51 3.53 -11.19 6.23
CA LEU A 51 2.12 -10.84 6.05
C LEU A 51 1.46 -10.35 7.36
N LEU A 52 2.13 -10.56 8.50
CA LEU A 52 1.58 -10.27 9.82
C LEU A 52 1.61 -8.77 10.15
N PRO A 53 0.83 -8.33 11.15
CA PRO A 53 0.91 -6.97 11.68
C PRO A 53 2.30 -6.65 12.25
N GLU A 54 2.64 -5.35 12.28
CA GLU A 54 3.98 -4.84 12.65
C GLU A 54 4.60 -5.48 13.89
N SER A 55 3.81 -5.73 14.94
CA SER A 55 4.30 -6.31 16.20
C SER A 55 4.84 -7.74 16.10
N ARG A 56 4.43 -8.49 15.06
CA ARG A 56 4.86 -9.87 14.79
C ARG A 56 5.52 -10.02 13.42
N TRP A 57 5.72 -8.90 12.74
CA TRP A 57 6.22 -8.88 11.38
C TRP A 57 7.72 -9.16 11.34
N LYS A 58 8.15 -9.91 10.32
CA LYS A 58 9.55 -9.99 9.89
C LYS A 58 9.66 -9.69 8.40
N PRO A 59 10.78 -9.15 7.92
CA PRO A 59 10.97 -8.90 6.50
C PRO A 59 10.77 -10.16 5.64
N PRO A 60 10.27 -10.03 4.41
CA PRO A 60 10.16 -11.14 3.48
C PRO A 60 11.54 -11.66 3.07
N HIS A 61 11.58 -12.93 2.65
CA HIS A 61 12.73 -13.44 1.92
C HIS A 61 12.92 -12.70 0.59
N ALA A 62 14.15 -12.60 0.09
CA ALA A 62 14.47 -11.89 -1.15
C ALA A 62 13.66 -12.41 -2.36
N ASP A 63 13.51 -13.73 -2.49
CA ASP A 63 12.70 -14.35 -3.55
C ASP A 63 11.23 -13.94 -3.49
N VAL A 64 10.66 -13.81 -2.28
CA VAL A 64 9.29 -13.33 -2.08
C VAL A 64 9.19 -11.86 -2.47
N ALA A 65 10.15 -11.03 -2.05
CA ALA A 65 10.23 -9.63 -2.45
C ALA A 65 10.31 -9.48 -3.98
N TYR A 66 11.19 -10.25 -4.62
CA TYR A 66 11.32 -10.31 -6.08
C TYR A 66 10.00 -10.68 -6.73
N ALA A 67 9.41 -11.81 -6.34
CA ALA A 67 8.21 -12.34 -6.98
C ALA A 67 7.01 -11.39 -6.85
N TYR A 68 6.81 -10.78 -5.68
CA TYR A 68 5.71 -9.85 -5.44
C TYR A 68 5.90 -8.53 -6.19
N ILE A 69 7.11 -7.97 -6.20
CA ILE A 69 7.40 -6.71 -6.93
C ILE A 69 7.22 -6.92 -8.43
N GLU A 70 7.73 -8.02 -8.98
CA GLU A 70 7.56 -8.29 -10.42
C GLU A 70 6.12 -8.64 -10.79
N GLN A 71 5.37 -9.32 -9.91
CA GLN A 71 3.94 -9.52 -10.13
C GLN A 71 3.17 -8.19 -10.15
N LEU A 72 3.45 -7.27 -9.21
CA LEU A 72 2.86 -5.93 -9.23
C LEU A 72 3.16 -5.22 -10.57
N LYS A 73 4.40 -5.27 -11.05
CA LYS A 73 4.79 -4.65 -12.33
C LYS A 73 4.02 -5.22 -13.52
N ARG A 74 3.81 -6.54 -13.55
CA ARG A 74 3.05 -7.19 -14.63
C ARG A 74 1.58 -6.74 -14.65
N HIS A 75 0.96 -6.59 -13.48
CA HIS A 75 -0.50 -6.41 -13.34
C HIS A 75 -0.97 -5.02 -12.91
N SER A 76 -0.07 -4.04 -12.82
CA SER A 76 -0.42 -2.63 -12.52
C SER A 76 0.10 -1.68 -13.60
N ASP A 77 -0.26 -0.40 -13.54
CA ASP A 77 0.30 0.64 -14.41
C ASP A 77 1.75 1.00 -14.07
N HIS A 78 2.27 0.51 -12.93
CA HIS A 78 3.65 0.75 -12.48
C HIS A 78 4.63 -0.22 -13.17
N LYS A 79 4.88 -0.02 -14.46
CA LYS A 79 5.71 -0.94 -15.27
C LYS A 79 7.22 -0.83 -15.02
N THR A 80 7.69 0.27 -14.43
CA THR A 80 9.13 0.55 -14.22
C THR A 80 9.51 0.48 -12.75
N ASP A 81 10.78 0.19 -12.45
CA ASP A 81 11.29 0.20 -11.08
C ASP A 81 11.11 1.57 -10.42
N LYS A 82 11.28 2.65 -11.18
CA LYS A 82 11.01 4.01 -10.71
C LYS A 82 9.55 4.19 -10.30
N ALA A 83 8.61 3.81 -11.17
CA ALA A 83 7.18 3.95 -10.88
C ALA A 83 6.75 3.10 -9.68
N VAL A 84 7.28 1.89 -9.54
CA VAL A 84 7.03 1.04 -8.37
C VAL A 84 7.63 1.67 -7.12
N ALA A 85 8.86 2.15 -7.17
CA ALA A 85 9.51 2.76 -6.02
C ALA A 85 8.73 4.00 -5.53
N GLU A 86 8.30 4.85 -6.45
CA GLU A 86 7.44 6.01 -6.17
C GLU A 86 6.10 5.59 -5.56
N PHE A 87 5.42 4.60 -6.16
CA PHE A 87 4.17 4.04 -5.65
C PHE A 87 4.31 3.51 -4.21
N LEU A 88 5.40 2.78 -3.94
CA LEU A 88 5.72 2.25 -2.63
C LEU A 88 6.17 3.31 -1.62
N GLY A 89 6.29 4.58 -2.05
CA GLY A 89 6.65 5.70 -1.19
C GLY A 89 8.16 5.81 -0.92
N LEU A 90 9.00 5.12 -1.68
CA LEU A 90 10.45 5.30 -1.63
C LEU A 90 10.79 6.67 -2.24
N ARG A 91 11.43 7.54 -1.45
CA ARG A 91 11.81 8.90 -1.86
C ARG A 91 13.32 9.02 -2.07
N GLY A 92 13.69 9.98 -2.92
CA GLY A 92 15.08 10.39 -3.16
C GLY A 92 15.78 9.64 -4.31
N ASN A 93 17.00 10.07 -4.62
CA ASN A 93 17.76 9.63 -5.81
C ASN A 93 18.16 8.14 -5.79
N ASN A 94 17.99 7.45 -4.66
CA ASN A 94 18.37 6.04 -4.49
C ASN A 94 17.15 5.09 -4.45
N ALA A 95 15.94 5.55 -4.74
CA ALA A 95 14.71 4.76 -4.61
C ALA A 95 14.75 3.45 -5.44
N GLU A 96 15.15 3.52 -6.70
CA GLU A 96 15.30 2.36 -7.59
C GLU A 96 16.38 1.39 -7.10
N ARG A 97 17.50 1.93 -6.58
CA ARG A 97 18.59 1.12 -6.01
C ARG A 97 18.11 0.33 -4.79
N ARG A 98 17.30 0.94 -3.92
CA ARG A 98 16.73 0.26 -2.75
C ARG A 98 15.74 -0.83 -3.17
N LEU A 99 14.89 -0.56 -4.16
CA LEU A 99 13.99 -1.57 -4.71
C LEU A 99 14.76 -2.78 -5.25
N ARG A 100 15.88 -2.54 -5.95
CA ARG A 100 16.79 -3.60 -6.40
C ARG A 100 17.42 -4.36 -5.23
N ALA A 101 17.91 -3.66 -4.21
CA ALA A 101 18.51 -4.28 -3.02
C ALA A 101 17.53 -5.21 -2.29
N TYR A 102 16.23 -4.88 -2.26
CA TYR A 102 15.18 -5.75 -1.69
C TYR A 102 15.05 -7.06 -2.45
N ARG A 103 15.07 -7.00 -3.78
CA ARG A 103 14.96 -8.16 -4.66
C ARG A 103 16.20 -9.05 -4.63
N GLU A 104 17.38 -8.46 -4.44
CA GLU A 104 18.66 -9.18 -4.34
C GLU A 104 18.97 -9.66 -2.91
N GLY A 105 18.19 -9.22 -1.92
CA GLY A 105 18.36 -9.59 -0.52
C GLY A 105 19.49 -8.87 0.22
N SER A 106 20.12 -7.86 -0.39
CA SER A 106 21.17 -7.06 0.25
C SER A 106 20.60 -6.03 1.23
N GLU A 107 19.35 -5.62 1.05
CA GLU A 107 18.56 -4.87 2.03
C GLU A 107 17.19 -5.52 2.20
N SER A 108 16.55 -5.31 3.34
CA SER A 108 15.16 -5.72 3.57
C SER A 108 14.21 -4.52 3.45
N PRO A 109 13.00 -4.68 2.89
CA PRO A 109 12.02 -3.60 2.82
C PRO A 109 11.52 -3.24 4.23
N PRO A 110 11.39 -1.95 4.57
CA PRO A 110 10.72 -1.52 5.80
C PRO A 110 9.26 -1.98 5.84
N TYR A 111 8.71 -2.18 7.05
CA TYR A 111 7.32 -2.61 7.24
C TYR A 111 6.31 -1.79 6.43
N GLY A 112 6.34 -0.45 6.54
CA GLY A 112 5.37 0.40 5.83
C GLY A 112 5.45 0.32 4.30
N VAL A 113 6.66 0.14 3.74
CA VAL A 113 6.87 -0.05 2.29
C VAL A 113 6.28 -1.39 1.85
N TRP A 114 6.59 -2.44 2.61
CA TRP A 114 6.09 -3.78 2.35
C TRP A 114 4.57 -3.88 2.52
N ARG A 115 4.03 -3.28 3.58
CA ARG A 115 2.60 -3.26 3.89
C ARG A 115 1.80 -2.62 2.77
N ARG A 116 2.29 -1.52 2.20
CA ARG A 116 1.66 -0.86 1.05
C ARG A 116 1.57 -1.79 -0.15
N LEU A 117 2.63 -2.53 -0.47
CA LEU A 117 2.63 -3.54 -1.53
C LEU A 117 1.58 -4.63 -1.28
N LEU A 118 1.53 -5.15 -0.05
CA LEU A 118 0.59 -6.21 0.31
C LEU A 118 -0.87 -5.75 0.19
N VAL A 119 -1.18 -4.54 0.66
CA VAL A 119 -2.52 -3.95 0.56
C VAL A 119 -2.89 -3.73 -0.90
N ALA A 120 -1.99 -3.14 -1.69
CA ALA A 120 -2.21 -2.86 -3.11
C ALA A 120 -2.45 -4.13 -3.95
N THR A 121 -1.92 -5.26 -3.50
CA THR A 121 -2.07 -6.55 -4.19
C THR A 121 -3.09 -7.48 -3.54
N GLY A 122 -3.91 -6.97 -2.61
CA GLY A 122 -4.98 -7.74 -1.97
C GLY A 122 -4.52 -8.88 -1.06
N ARG A 123 -3.24 -8.91 -0.68
CA ARG A 123 -2.67 -9.97 0.20
C ARG A 123 -2.98 -9.76 1.67
N VAL A 124 -3.25 -8.51 2.05
CA VAL A 124 -3.65 -8.13 3.41
C VAL A 124 -4.75 -7.07 3.32
N PRO A 125 -5.63 -6.98 4.33
CA PRO A 125 -6.70 -6.00 4.32
C PRO A 125 -6.19 -4.57 4.45
N GLN A 126 -7.00 -3.63 3.98
CA GLN A 126 -6.82 -2.19 4.21
C GLN A 126 -6.84 -1.88 5.72
N GLU A 127 -5.96 -0.97 6.15
CA GLU A 127 -5.92 -0.52 7.54
C GLU A 127 -6.72 0.77 7.71
N ILE A 128 -7.88 0.67 8.35
CA ILE A 128 -8.77 1.81 8.60
C ILE A 128 -8.67 2.17 10.08
N ILE A 129 -8.05 3.32 10.37
CA ILE A 129 -7.87 3.81 11.74
C ILE A 129 -9.14 4.55 12.18
N PRO A 130 -9.75 4.19 13.32
CA PRO A 130 -10.89 4.91 13.85
C PRO A 130 -10.54 6.37 14.22
N VAL A 131 -11.31 7.32 13.71
CA VAL A 131 -11.23 8.72 14.13
C VAL A 131 -11.99 8.87 15.45
N ILE A 132 -11.25 9.03 16.55
CA ILE A 132 -11.83 9.16 17.90
C ILE A 132 -12.58 10.48 18.06
N ALA A 133 -11.99 11.58 17.59
CA ALA A 133 -12.61 12.90 17.59
C ALA A 133 -11.89 13.83 16.60
N PHE A 134 -12.56 14.91 16.19
CA PHE A 134 -11.92 16.02 15.48
C PHE A 134 -11.37 17.01 16.52
N MET A 135 -10.12 16.82 16.91
CA MET A 135 -9.41 17.71 17.85
C MET A 135 -9.11 19.05 17.18
N ARG A 136 -9.20 20.14 17.96
CA ARG A 136 -8.98 21.52 17.52
C ARG A 136 -8.07 22.23 18.49
#